data_AF-A0A9E2S593-F1
#
_entry.id   AF-A0A9E2S593-F1
#
_cell.length_a   1.000
_cell.length_b   1.000
_cell.length_c   1.000
_cell.angle_alpha   90.00
_cell.angle_beta   90.00
_cell.angle_gamma   90.00
#
_symmetry.space_group_name_H-M   'P 1'
#
loop_
_entity.id
_entity.type
_entity.pdbx_description
1 polymer ?
#
loop_
_entity_poly.entity_id
_entity_poly.type
_entity_poly.pdbx_seq_one_letter_code
_entity_poly.pdbx_strand_id
1 'polypeptide(L)'
;MLSSLANEFSEISEVLSKNKLLRASVINLIDSDAIPGKVTEEKERLSSFKNILKAFVNGSVDLSQAINLVETDLPRENSKYSNNNRVFANGWAERLVRIQVSRFYNQAVMKEMLAQGHKECFIPHSSAEEETSECSTKIAGSNYDLATLYSRLIDSYSNGNFINELKIPNHPHCTHVVRPVN
;
A
#
# COMPACT_ATOMS: atom_id res chain seq x y z
N MET A 1 -15.75 2.92 14.63
CA MET A 1 -14.46 2.41 15.17
C MET A 1 -13.29 2.95 14.33
N LEU A 2 -13.00 4.27 14.42
CA LEU A 2 -11.93 4.94 13.66
C LEU A 2 -10.90 5.61 14.59
N SER A 3 -10.90 5.27 15.89
CA SER A 3 -10.21 6.03 16.93
C SER A 3 -8.68 5.89 16.96
N SER A 4 -8.07 5.29 15.93
CA SER A 4 -6.62 5.37 15.68
C SER A 4 -6.35 4.94 14.24
N LEU A 5 -6.21 5.92 13.34
CA LEU A 5 -5.68 5.75 11.99
C LEU A 5 -4.34 6.47 11.91
N ALA A 6 -3.52 6.06 10.95
CA ALA A 6 -2.25 6.70 10.63
C ALA A 6 -2.51 8.09 10.03
N ASN A 7 -1.57 9.00 10.21
CA ASN A 7 -1.49 10.26 9.49
C ASN A 7 -0.50 10.18 8.32
N GLU A 8 0.40 9.22 8.35
CA GLU A 8 1.38 8.98 7.30
C GLU A 8 1.89 7.53 7.31
N PHE A 9 2.62 7.15 6.27
CA PHE A 9 3.08 5.78 6.02
C PHE A 9 3.91 5.19 7.16
N SER A 10 4.78 5.98 7.78
CA SER A 10 5.66 5.56 8.88
C SER A 10 4.87 5.03 10.09
N GLU A 11 3.67 5.55 10.33
CA GLU A 11 2.80 5.21 11.45
C GLU A 11 1.96 3.94 11.21
N ILE A 12 1.88 3.44 9.97
CA ILE A 12 1.00 2.32 9.59
C ILE A 12 1.23 1.10 10.48
N SER A 13 2.50 0.69 10.68
CA SER A 13 2.83 -0.49 11.48
C SER A 13 2.35 -0.35 12.93
N GLU A 14 2.62 0.81 13.55
CA GLU A 14 2.20 1.08 14.92
C GLU A 14 0.67 1.08 15.05
N VAL A 15 -0.03 1.69 14.11
CA VAL A 15 -1.50 1.72 14.09
C VAL A 15 -2.09 0.33 13.96
N LEU A 16 -1.56 -0.51 13.06
CA LEU A 16 -2.01 -1.89 12.88
C LEU A 16 -1.72 -2.76 14.12
N SER A 17 -0.66 -2.45 14.88
CA SER A 17 -0.38 -3.15 16.14
C SER A 17 -1.46 -2.90 17.20
N LYS A 18 -2.04 -1.69 17.21
CA LYS A 18 -3.06 -1.24 18.18
C LYS A 18 -4.48 -1.52 17.72
N ASN A 19 -4.75 -1.47 16.42
CA ASN A 19 -6.08 -1.65 15.82
C ASN A 19 -6.24 -3.05 15.20
N LYS A 20 -6.61 -4.03 16.04
CA LYS A 20 -6.73 -5.45 15.63
C LYS A 20 -7.73 -5.68 14.50
N LEU A 21 -8.83 -4.92 14.44
CA LEU A 21 -9.86 -5.06 13.41
C LEU A 21 -9.37 -4.55 12.05
N LEU A 22 -8.71 -3.39 12.04
CA LEU A 22 -8.08 -2.87 10.82
C LEU A 22 -6.97 -3.81 10.34
N ARG A 23 -6.14 -4.32 11.26
CA ARG A 23 -5.12 -5.33 10.95
C ARG A 23 -5.71 -6.58 10.32
N ALA A 24 -6.77 -7.14 10.90
CA ALA A 24 -7.46 -8.30 10.33
C ALA A 24 -7.99 -8.00 8.93
N SER A 25 -8.54 -6.80 8.70
CA SER A 25 -9.01 -6.37 7.38
C SER A 25 -7.86 -6.29 6.36
N VAL A 26 -6.72 -5.72 6.74
CA VAL A 26 -5.51 -5.67 5.89
C VAL A 26 -5.01 -7.07 5.56
N ILE A 27 -4.93 -7.98 6.54
CA ILE A 27 -4.53 -9.38 6.31
C ILE A 27 -5.48 -10.08 5.34
N ASN A 28 -6.79 -9.92 5.52
CA ASN A 28 -7.79 -10.49 4.62
C ASN A 28 -7.61 -9.98 3.18
N LEU A 29 -7.29 -8.69 3.00
CA LEU A 29 -6.97 -8.14 1.69
C LEU A 29 -5.68 -8.73 1.12
N ILE A 30 -4.63 -8.88 1.92
CA ILE A 30 -3.39 -9.54 1.46
C ILE A 30 -3.67 -10.96 0.96
N ASP A 31 -4.49 -11.73 1.68
CA ASP A 31 -4.79 -13.11 1.30
C ASP A 31 -5.69 -13.19 0.05
N SER A 32 -6.73 -12.35 -0.04
CA SER A 32 -7.77 -12.47 -1.08
C SER A 32 -7.51 -11.64 -2.35
N ASP A 33 -6.89 -10.47 -2.23
CA ASP A 33 -6.74 -9.55 -3.37
C ASP A 33 -5.55 -9.93 -4.25
N ALA A 34 -5.66 -9.58 -5.54
CA ALA A 34 -4.59 -9.77 -6.51
C ALA A 34 -3.46 -8.76 -6.30
N ILE A 35 -2.22 -9.19 -6.59
CA ILE A 35 -1.03 -8.35 -6.62
C ILE A 35 -0.42 -8.49 -8.03
N PRO A 36 -0.98 -7.79 -9.03
CA PRO A 36 -0.48 -7.82 -10.39
C PRO A 36 0.91 -7.18 -10.45
N GLY A 37 1.84 -7.89 -11.06
CA GLY A 37 3.20 -7.42 -11.22
C GLY A 37 4.12 -8.53 -11.71
N LYS A 38 5.08 -8.18 -12.57
CA LYS A 38 6.03 -9.15 -13.14
C LYS A 38 6.88 -9.84 -12.07
N VAL A 39 7.19 -9.14 -10.97
CA VAL A 39 7.97 -9.67 -9.85
C VAL A 39 7.20 -10.77 -9.09
N THR A 40 5.87 -10.66 -9.05
CA THR A 40 4.96 -11.52 -8.27
C THR A 40 4.04 -12.37 -9.16
N GLU A 41 4.33 -12.49 -10.46
CA GLU A 41 3.48 -13.22 -11.39
C GLU A 41 3.52 -14.74 -11.14
N GLU A 42 4.68 -15.24 -10.70
CA GLU A 42 4.89 -16.65 -10.40
C GLU A 42 4.26 -17.00 -9.04
N LYS A 43 3.44 -18.06 -8.99
CA LYS A 43 2.61 -18.41 -7.82
C LYS A 43 3.41 -18.52 -6.51
N GLU A 44 4.57 -19.14 -6.55
CA GLU A 44 5.43 -19.31 -5.38
C GLU A 44 5.98 -17.97 -4.90
N ARG A 45 6.44 -17.11 -5.82
CA ARG A 45 6.92 -15.75 -5.50
C ARG A 45 5.80 -14.90 -4.90
N LEU A 46 4.60 -14.96 -5.46
CA LEU A 46 3.43 -14.28 -4.90
C LEU A 46 3.14 -14.75 -3.47
N SER A 47 3.17 -16.06 -3.24
CA SER A 47 2.94 -16.64 -1.91
C SER A 47 3.99 -16.17 -0.91
N SER A 48 5.27 -16.20 -1.27
CA SER A 48 6.36 -15.70 -0.41
C SER A 48 6.17 -14.20 -0.09
N PHE A 49 5.84 -13.39 -1.10
CA PHE A 49 5.63 -11.97 -0.89
C PHE A 49 4.42 -11.66 0.01
N LYS A 50 3.30 -12.38 -0.17
CA LYS A 50 2.13 -12.25 0.72
C LYS A 50 2.49 -12.61 2.18
N ASN A 51 3.35 -13.60 2.39
CA ASN A 51 3.82 -13.96 3.74
C ASN A 51 4.68 -12.86 4.36
N ILE A 52 5.57 -12.24 3.58
CA ILE A 52 6.38 -11.10 4.04
C ILE A 52 5.50 -9.91 4.41
N LEU A 53 4.50 -9.56 3.58
CA LEU A 53 3.54 -8.50 3.89
C LEU A 53 2.77 -8.78 5.19
N LYS A 54 2.33 -10.03 5.40
CA LYS A 54 1.66 -10.43 6.64
C LYS A 54 2.60 -10.35 7.85
N ALA A 55 3.87 -10.71 7.71
CA ALA A 55 4.85 -10.55 8.78
C ALA A 55 5.02 -9.07 9.17
N PHE A 56 5.11 -8.18 8.18
CA PHE A 56 5.15 -6.73 8.41
C PHE A 56 3.88 -6.22 9.12
N VAL A 57 2.71 -6.57 8.61
CA VAL A 57 1.40 -6.14 9.15
C VAL A 57 1.16 -6.67 10.58
N ASN A 58 1.72 -7.83 10.92
CA ASN A 58 1.70 -8.37 12.27
C ASN A 58 2.76 -7.77 13.21
N GLY A 59 3.66 -6.92 12.70
CA GLY A 59 4.76 -6.34 13.46
C GLY A 59 5.87 -7.34 13.79
N SER A 60 5.92 -8.49 13.10
CA SER A 60 6.99 -9.48 13.27
C SER A 60 8.28 -9.06 12.59
N VAL A 61 8.18 -8.19 11.58
CA VAL A 61 9.32 -7.54 10.91
C VAL A 61 9.01 -6.07 10.68
N ASP A 62 10.05 -5.24 10.70
CA ASP A 62 9.96 -3.83 10.29
C ASP A 62 10.06 -3.66 8.77
N LEU A 63 10.00 -2.41 8.29
CA LEU A 63 10.06 -2.10 6.86
C LEU A 63 11.38 -2.54 6.23
N SER A 64 12.51 -2.23 6.87
CA SER A 64 13.84 -2.57 6.36
C SER A 64 14.03 -4.08 6.27
N GLN A 65 13.58 -4.80 7.29
CA GLN A 65 13.58 -6.26 7.31
C GLN A 65 12.67 -6.84 6.22
N ALA A 66 11.47 -6.29 6.02
CA ALA A 66 10.57 -6.73 4.96
C ALA A 66 11.19 -6.54 3.56
N ILE A 67 11.89 -5.43 3.34
CA ILE A 67 12.60 -5.16 2.07
C ILE A 67 13.72 -6.19 1.85
N ASN A 68 14.54 -6.45 2.87
CA ASN A 68 15.62 -7.44 2.79
C ASN A 68 15.08 -8.86 2.55
N LEU A 69 13.97 -9.23 3.20
CA LEU A 69 13.30 -10.50 2.96
C LEU A 69 12.78 -10.62 1.53
N VAL A 70 12.26 -9.54 0.93
CA VAL A 70 11.86 -9.56 -0.47
C VAL A 70 13.06 -9.80 -1.38
N GLU A 71 14.19 -9.16 -1.15
CA GLU A 71 15.39 -9.42 -1.96
C GLU A 71 15.91 -10.85 -1.81
N THR A 72 15.80 -11.42 -0.61
CA THR A 72 16.30 -12.76 -0.28
C THR A 72 15.37 -13.87 -0.77
N ASP A 73 14.06 -13.74 -0.55
CA ASP A 73 13.06 -14.78 -0.82
C ASP A 73 12.48 -14.69 -2.23
N LEU A 74 12.58 -13.52 -2.86
CA LEU A 74 12.20 -13.29 -4.24
C LEU A 74 13.42 -12.84 -5.07
N PRO A 75 14.53 -13.61 -5.06
CA PRO A 75 15.75 -13.18 -5.68
C PRO A 75 15.57 -13.07 -7.21
N ARG A 76 16.29 -12.13 -7.81
CA ARG A 76 16.15 -11.73 -9.22
C ARG A 76 16.47 -12.89 -10.16
N GLU A 77 17.51 -13.64 -9.85
CA GLU A 77 18.04 -14.76 -10.61
C GLU A 77 17.02 -15.90 -10.77
N ASN A 78 16.11 -16.05 -9.81
CA ASN A 78 15.09 -17.10 -9.82
C ASN A 78 13.80 -16.68 -10.54
N SER A 79 13.74 -15.48 -11.12
CA SER A 79 12.59 -15.04 -11.91
C SER A 79 12.81 -15.24 -13.40
N LYS A 80 11.74 -15.63 -14.12
CA LYS A 80 11.75 -15.62 -15.61
C LYS A 80 12.06 -14.24 -16.23
N TYR A 81 11.98 -13.17 -15.44
CA TYR A 81 12.35 -11.80 -15.85
C TYR A 81 13.72 -11.35 -15.36
N SER A 82 14.59 -12.27 -14.94
CA SER A 82 15.93 -11.97 -14.39
C SER A 82 16.75 -11.00 -15.26
N ASN A 83 16.61 -11.04 -16.58
CA ASN A 83 17.33 -10.16 -17.51
C ASN A 83 16.64 -8.81 -17.77
N ASN A 84 15.48 -8.54 -17.17
CA ASN A 84 14.70 -7.33 -17.41
C ASN A 84 14.96 -6.27 -16.33
N ASN A 85 15.85 -5.33 -16.63
CA ASN A 85 16.19 -4.21 -15.73
C ASN A 85 15.02 -3.25 -15.45
N ARG A 86 13.93 -3.29 -16.23
CA ARG A 86 12.72 -2.51 -15.91
C ARG A 86 11.88 -3.18 -14.82
N VAL A 87 11.97 -4.51 -14.68
CA VAL A 87 11.29 -5.28 -13.63
C VAL A 87 12.08 -5.23 -12.33
N PHE A 88 13.39 -5.47 -12.43
CA PHE A 88 14.32 -5.46 -11.29
C PHE A 88 15.25 -4.25 -11.35
N ALA A 89 14.66 -3.06 -11.39
CA ALA A 89 15.41 -1.80 -11.28
C ALA A 89 15.99 -1.64 -9.87
N ASN A 90 16.96 -0.73 -9.68
CA ASN A 90 17.43 -0.42 -8.33
C ASN A 90 16.25 0.00 -7.42
N GLY A 91 16.23 -0.50 -6.18
CA GLY A 91 15.14 -0.28 -5.22
C GLY A 91 13.82 -0.98 -5.55
N TRP A 92 13.79 -1.97 -6.45
CA TRP A 92 12.55 -2.68 -6.82
C TRP A 92 11.83 -3.29 -5.61
N ALA A 93 12.58 -3.85 -4.65
CA ALA A 93 12.04 -4.51 -3.46
C ALA A 93 11.36 -3.50 -2.54
N GLU A 94 12.02 -2.37 -2.25
CA GLU A 94 11.44 -1.26 -1.51
C GLU A 94 10.15 -0.76 -2.16
N ARG A 95 10.20 -0.50 -3.47
CA ARG A 95 9.04 0.02 -4.21
C ARG A 95 7.86 -0.96 -4.13
N LEU A 96 8.14 -2.26 -4.24
CA LEU A 96 7.11 -3.30 -4.15
C LEU A 96 6.47 -3.33 -2.74
N VAL A 97 7.29 -3.34 -1.68
CA VAL A 97 6.79 -3.37 -0.30
C VAL A 97 5.98 -2.12 0.02
N ARG A 98 6.54 -0.92 -0.22
CA ARG A 98 5.87 0.34 0.13
C ARG A 98 4.54 0.52 -0.59
N ILE A 99 4.48 0.21 -1.89
CA ILE A 99 3.22 0.28 -2.66
C ILE A 99 2.16 -0.60 -2.00
N GLN A 100 2.50 -1.87 -1.73
CA GLN A 100 1.48 -2.84 -1.31
C GLN A 100 1.05 -2.63 0.14
N VAL A 101 1.98 -2.24 1.03
CA VAL A 101 1.64 -1.83 2.40
C VAL A 101 0.71 -0.62 2.39
N SER A 102 1.07 0.44 1.66
CA SER A 102 0.25 1.66 1.59
C SER A 102 -1.11 1.38 0.95
N ARG A 103 -1.14 0.63 -0.16
CA ARG A 103 -2.36 0.22 -0.85
C ARG A 103 -3.29 -0.54 0.10
N PHE A 104 -2.85 -1.63 0.71
CA PHE A 104 -3.74 -2.46 1.52
C PHE A 104 -4.25 -1.73 2.77
N TYR A 105 -3.41 -0.89 3.39
CA TYR A 105 -3.84 -0.04 4.48
C TYR A 105 -4.97 0.91 4.04
N ASN A 106 -4.74 1.69 2.99
CA ASN A 106 -5.71 2.67 2.49
C ASN A 106 -6.99 2.00 1.97
N GLN A 107 -6.86 0.85 1.30
CA GLN A 107 -7.99 0.04 0.84
C GLN A 107 -8.86 -0.42 2.02
N ALA A 108 -8.25 -0.91 3.10
CA ALA A 108 -8.98 -1.35 4.29
C ALA A 108 -9.71 -0.17 4.97
N VAL A 109 -9.05 0.98 5.10
CA VAL A 109 -9.65 2.20 5.66
C VAL A 109 -10.83 2.68 4.81
N MET A 110 -10.64 2.80 3.50
CA MET A 110 -11.69 3.25 2.59
C MET A 110 -12.89 2.29 2.55
N LYS A 111 -12.64 0.98 2.57
CA LYS A 111 -13.69 -0.04 2.62
C LYS A 111 -14.56 0.09 3.87
N GLU A 112 -13.92 0.28 5.04
CA GLU A 112 -14.63 0.51 6.31
C GLU A 112 -15.43 1.82 6.28
N MET A 113 -14.84 2.89 5.75
CA MET A 113 -15.52 4.19 5.62
C MET A 113 -16.76 4.11 4.71
N LEU A 114 -16.65 3.44 3.56
CA LEU A 114 -17.78 3.19 2.65
C LEU A 114 -18.88 2.38 3.35
N ALA A 115 -18.51 1.35 4.11
CA ALA A 115 -19.48 0.54 4.87
C ALA A 115 -20.22 1.36 5.94
N GLN A 116 -19.58 2.38 6.50
CA GLN A 116 -20.18 3.32 7.46
C GLN A 116 -20.98 4.46 6.80
N GLY A 117 -21.07 4.49 5.46
CA GLY A 117 -21.85 5.49 4.73
C GLY A 117 -21.12 6.82 4.50
N HIS A 118 -19.81 6.90 4.74
CA HIS A 118 -19.02 8.08 4.36
C HIS A 118 -19.00 8.23 2.84
N LYS A 119 -19.08 9.47 2.37
CA LYS A 119 -19.01 9.82 0.94
C LYS A 119 -17.69 10.45 0.54
N GLU A 120 -17.04 11.09 1.49
CA GLU A 120 -15.79 11.80 1.29
C GLU A 120 -14.72 11.28 2.24
N CYS A 121 -13.47 11.49 1.85
CA CYS A 121 -12.31 11.29 2.70
C CYS A 121 -11.37 12.48 2.61
N PHE A 122 -10.56 12.66 3.65
CA PHE A 122 -9.50 13.64 3.71
C PHE A 122 -8.13 12.97 3.61
N ILE A 123 -7.20 13.60 2.89
CA ILE A 123 -5.81 13.14 2.80
C ILE A 123 -4.93 14.18 3.51
N PRO A 124 -4.42 13.90 4.72
CA PRO A 124 -3.57 14.85 5.45
C PRO A 124 -2.20 15.03 4.76
N HIS A 125 -1.56 16.16 5.06
CA HIS A 125 -0.12 16.30 4.81
C HIS A 125 0.66 15.30 5.64
N SER A 126 1.71 14.74 5.05
CA SER A 126 2.70 13.92 5.75
C SER A 126 3.95 14.76 5.98
N SER A 127 4.51 14.63 7.17
CA SER A 127 5.79 15.25 7.54
C SER A 127 6.99 14.57 6.86
N ALA A 128 6.79 13.35 6.37
CA ALA A 128 7.80 12.52 5.71
C ALA A 128 7.76 12.59 4.17
N GLU A 129 6.87 13.41 3.57
CA GLU A 129 6.84 13.67 2.13
C GLU A 129 7.55 14.99 1.81
N GLU A 130 8.23 15.06 0.66
CA GLU A 130 8.74 16.33 0.16
C GLU A 130 7.58 17.28 -0.18
N GLU A 131 7.63 18.54 0.29
CA GLU A 131 6.58 19.54 0.07
C GLU A 131 6.30 19.80 -1.41
N THR A 132 7.33 19.68 -2.27
CA THR A 132 7.26 19.91 -3.72
C THR A 132 6.89 18.66 -4.51
N SER A 133 6.71 17.50 -3.87
CA SER A 133 6.31 16.28 -4.57
C SER A 133 4.91 16.44 -5.18
N GLU A 134 4.62 15.65 -6.21
CA GLU A 134 3.27 15.62 -6.78
C GLU A 134 2.22 15.20 -5.74
N CYS A 135 2.59 14.35 -4.79
CA CYS A 135 1.72 13.90 -3.72
C CYS A 135 1.36 15.04 -2.77
N SER A 136 2.35 15.81 -2.32
CA SER A 136 2.12 16.98 -1.45
C SER A 136 1.35 18.10 -2.15
N THR A 137 1.65 18.35 -3.43
CA THR A 137 1.08 19.50 -4.17
C THR A 137 -0.29 19.22 -4.79
N LYS A 138 -0.59 17.99 -5.18
CA LYS A 138 -1.85 17.63 -5.86
C LYS A 138 -2.83 16.83 -4.99
N ILE A 139 -2.34 16.17 -3.94
CA ILE A 139 -3.13 15.17 -3.22
C ILE A 139 -3.36 15.54 -1.74
N ALA A 140 -2.35 16.06 -1.07
CA ALA A 140 -2.44 16.37 0.35
C ALA A 140 -3.30 17.60 0.64
N GLY A 141 -3.87 17.64 1.85
CA GLY A 141 -4.60 18.81 2.38
C GLY A 141 -6.00 19.00 1.81
N SER A 142 -6.55 18.02 1.08
CA SER A 142 -7.82 18.14 0.35
C SER A 142 -8.80 16.99 0.66
N ASN A 143 -10.08 17.27 0.45
CA ASN A 143 -11.16 16.28 0.48
C ASN A 143 -11.34 15.64 -0.91
N TYR A 144 -11.71 14.37 -0.93
CA TYR A 144 -11.94 13.60 -2.15
C TYR A 144 -13.21 12.76 -2.02
N ASP A 145 -13.89 12.53 -3.15
CA ASP A 145 -14.94 11.52 -3.24
C ASP A 145 -14.35 10.13 -2.96
N LEU A 146 -14.85 9.50 -1.90
CA LEU A 146 -14.31 8.27 -1.35
C LEU A 146 -14.48 7.10 -2.33
N ALA A 147 -15.65 7.00 -2.97
CA ALA A 147 -15.96 5.92 -3.91
C ALA A 147 -15.06 5.99 -5.15
N THR A 148 -14.86 7.19 -5.69
CA THR A 148 -13.97 7.45 -6.82
C THR A 148 -12.52 7.11 -6.48
N LEU A 149 -12.02 7.59 -5.34
CA LEU A 149 -10.64 7.30 -4.91
C LEU A 149 -10.43 5.80 -4.68
N TYR A 150 -11.40 5.11 -4.06
CA TYR A 150 -11.38 3.67 -3.87
C TYR A 150 -11.37 2.92 -5.21
N SER A 151 -12.24 3.28 -6.16
CA SER A 151 -12.27 2.65 -7.49
C SER A 151 -10.92 2.75 -8.20
N ARG A 152 -10.32 3.95 -8.21
CA ARG A 152 -9.02 4.18 -8.84
C ARG A 152 -7.89 3.37 -8.22
N LEU A 153 -7.93 3.17 -6.90
CA LEU A 153 -6.99 2.31 -6.20
C LEU A 153 -7.10 0.86 -6.68
N ILE A 154 -8.33 0.33 -6.69
CA ILE A 154 -8.62 -1.05 -7.11
C ILE A 154 -8.23 -1.26 -8.58
N ASP A 155 -8.58 -0.31 -9.45
CA ASP A 155 -8.25 -0.41 -10.87
C ASP A 155 -6.73 -0.47 -11.10
N SER A 156 -5.98 0.38 -10.41
CA SER A 156 -4.52 0.40 -10.54
C SER A 156 -3.85 -0.83 -9.96
N TYR A 157 -4.22 -1.22 -8.75
CA TYR A 157 -3.42 -2.17 -7.97
C TYR A 157 -4.05 -3.54 -7.82
N SER A 158 -5.36 -3.70 -7.93
CA SER A 158 -6.01 -5.02 -7.97
C SER A 158 -6.15 -5.51 -9.40
N ASN A 159 -6.65 -4.65 -10.30
CA ASN A 159 -6.93 -5.01 -11.70
C ASN A 159 -5.70 -4.87 -12.61
N GLY A 160 -4.64 -4.21 -12.16
CA GLY A 160 -3.41 -4.00 -12.94
C GLY A 160 -3.56 -2.97 -14.06
N ASN A 161 -4.65 -2.21 -14.06
CA ASN A 161 -4.89 -1.10 -14.98
C ASN A 161 -4.23 0.14 -14.39
N PHE A 162 -2.90 0.23 -14.52
CA PHE A 162 -2.10 1.34 -14.00
C PHE A 162 -2.50 2.68 -14.67
N ILE A 163 -3.56 3.31 -14.14
CA ILE A 163 -4.09 4.59 -14.63
C ILE A 163 -3.26 5.76 -14.10
N ASN A 164 -3.20 6.83 -14.90
CA ASN A 164 -2.52 8.08 -14.54
C ASN A 164 -3.39 9.01 -13.67
N GLU A 165 -4.59 8.56 -13.30
CA GLU A 165 -5.47 9.32 -12.40
C GLU A 165 -4.97 9.26 -10.96
N LEU A 166 -5.34 10.29 -10.19
CA LEU A 166 -4.96 10.44 -8.79
C LEU A 166 -5.52 9.28 -7.94
N LYS A 167 -4.64 8.63 -7.20
CA LYS A 167 -4.89 7.51 -6.29
C LYS A 167 -3.87 7.53 -5.15
N ILE A 168 -4.13 6.79 -4.07
CA ILE A 168 -3.23 6.72 -2.91
C ILE A 168 -2.93 5.28 -2.49
N PRO A 169 -1.68 4.81 -2.60
CA PRO A 169 -0.47 5.58 -2.97
C PRO A 169 -0.49 5.96 -4.46
N ASN A 170 0.07 7.12 -4.82
CA ASN A 170 0.25 7.49 -6.23
C ASN A 170 1.54 6.91 -6.82
N HIS A 171 2.59 6.84 -6.00
CA HIS A 171 3.90 6.27 -6.32
C HIS A 171 4.49 5.57 -5.09
N PRO A 172 5.57 4.76 -5.22
CA PRO A 172 6.06 3.95 -4.10
C PRO A 172 6.51 4.73 -2.87
N HIS A 173 7.08 5.93 -3.07
CA HIS A 173 7.52 6.77 -1.97
C HIS A 173 6.42 7.63 -1.33
N CYS A 174 5.21 7.64 -1.90
CA CYS A 174 4.08 8.39 -1.36
C CYS A 174 3.82 7.99 0.09
N THR A 175 3.84 8.95 1.01
CA THR A 175 3.66 8.70 2.45
C THR A 175 2.27 9.05 2.95
N HIS A 176 1.41 9.64 2.11
CA HIS A 176 0.05 9.99 2.52
C HIS A 176 -0.86 8.77 2.69
N VAL A 177 -1.86 8.95 3.55
CA VAL A 177 -2.88 7.95 3.86
C VAL A 177 -4.27 8.58 3.81
N VAL A 178 -5.30 7.76 3.73
CA VAL A 178 -6.70 8.19 3.70
C VAL A 178 -7.25 8.29 5.14
N ARG A 179 -8.01 9.35 5.42
CA ARG A 179 -8.73 9.54 6.68
C ARG A 179 -10.20 9.95 6.45
N PRO A 180 -11.09 9.72 7.42
CA PRO A 180 -12.41 10.34 7.46
C PRO A 180 -12.32 11.86 7.44
N VAL A 181 -13.30 12.50 6.80
CA VAL A 181 -13.54 13.95 6.99
C VAL A 181 -14.06 14.14 8.41
N ASN A 182 -13.50 15.13 9.13
CA ASN A 182 -13.95 15.49 10.47
C ASN A 182 -15.33 16.15 10.45
#